data_AF-A0A945F6A8-F1
#
_entry.id   AF-A0A945F6A8-F1
#
_cell.length_a   1.000
_cell.length_b   1.000
_cell.length_c   1.000
_cell.angle_alpha   90.00
_cell.angle_beta   90.00
_cell.angle_gamma   90.00
#
_symmetry.space_group_name_H-M   'P 1'
#
loop_
_entity.id
_entity.type
_entity.pdbx_description
1 polymer ?
#
loop_
_entity_poly.entity_id
_entity_poly.type
_entity_poly.pdbx_seq_one_letter_code
_entity_poly.pdbx_strand_id
1 'polypeptide(L)'
;MSGFFALLDDIALLMDDIAVMTKVATKKTAGILGDDLAVGAEKASNFRASRELPVIWAITKGSFVNKLIILPFAFLLSAFIPHLIVPILLIGGVYLSFEGVEKIIHTFFYKESHRIDFNEIKTDDELLKVEKAKVKSAILTDFILSLEIIMLALGEVVGSNLITQIAVVTFIAIIATLGVYGLVALLVRIDDAGFYLMKISEQLKGVKKLLYLKTGKGLVWVLPKLIKVIGVIGTLAMLLVGGGIFVHNIHQIHDFFHLIPTIVTELLTGFFIGLIAFLFYMIVVKLRSILK
;
A
#
# COMPACT_ATOMS: atom_id res chain seq x y z
N MET A 1 -6.53 -49.50 -10.16
CA MET A 1 -7.16 -48.29 -9.59
C MET A 1 -6.29 -47.55 -8.57
N SER A 2 -5.17 -48.09 -8.06
CA SER A 2 -4.37 -47.38 -7.04
C SER A 2 -3.57 -46.17 -7.56
N GLY A 3 -3.16 -46.14 -8.84
CA GLY A 3 -2.38 -45.02 -9.39
C GLY A 3 -3.16 -43.68 -9.44
N PHE A 4 -4.48 -43.71 -9.60
CA PHE A 4 -5.30 -42.50 -9.58
C PHE A 4 -5.45 -41.94 -8.15
N PHE A 5 -5.66 -42.82 -7.17
CA PHE A 5 -5.75 -42.40 -5.77
C PHE A 5 -4.42 -41.90 -5.23
N ALA A 6 -3.28 -42.48 -5.67
CA ALA A 6 -1.95 -41.98 -5.32
C ALA A 6 -1.71 -40.55 -5.84
N LEU A 7 -2.12 -40.25 -7.09
CA LEU A 7 -2.03 -38.88 -7.63
C LEU A 7 -2.89 -37.88 -6.86
N LEU A 8 -4.09 -38.29 -6.42
CA LEU A 8 -4.94 -37.44 -5.59
C LEU A 8 -4.35 -37.21 -4.19
N ASP A 9 -3.69 -38.22 -3.62
CA ASP A 9 -3.00 -38.12 -2.35
C ASP A 9 -1.79 -37.18 -2.44
N ASP A 10 -1.00 -37.27 -3.51
CA ASP A 10 0.11 -36.35 -3.79
C ASP A 10 -0.38 -34.91 -3.96
N ILE A 11 -1.50 -34.71 -4.67
CA ILE A 11 -2.12 -33.38 -4.80
C ILE A 11 -2.62 -32.90 -3.43
N ALA A 12 -3.24 -33.76 -2.62
CA ALA A 12 -3.73 -33.40 -1.29
C ALA A 12 -2.58 -32.97 -0.37
N LEU A 13 -1.46 -33.69 -0.38
CA LEU A 13 -0.25 -33.34 0.38
C LEU A 13 0.33 -32.00 -0.10
N LEU A 14 0.43 -31.77 -1.40
CA LEU A 14 0.87 -30.48 -1.95
C LEU A 14 -0.06 -29.33 -1.56
N MET A 15 -1.38 -29.56 -1.56
CA MET A 15 -2.36 -28.56 -1.15
C MET A 15 -2.27 -28.24 0.35
N ASP A 16 -2.01 -29.25 1.18
CA ASP A 16 -1.80 -29.05 2.62
C ASP A 16 -0.54 -28.22 2.89
N ASP A 17 0.58 -28.54 2.23
CA ASP A 17 1.81 -27.76 2.30
C ASP A 17 1.60 -26.31 1.86
N ILE A 18 0.90 -26.10 0.74
CA ILE A 18 0.56 -24.75 0.25
C ILE A 18 -0.30 -24.02 1.28
N ALA A 19 -1.28 -24.67 1.90
CA ALA A 19 -2.15 -24.05 2.90
C ALA A 19 -1.36 -23.64 4.16
N VAL A 20 -0.49 -24.51 4.66
CA VAL A 20 0.35 -24.24 5.84
C VAL A 20 1.32 -23.10 5.57
N MET A 21 2.07 -23.17 4.46
CA MET A 21 3.05 -22.15 4.10
C MET A 21 2.38 -20.81 3.80
N THR A 22 1.21 -20.82 3.13
CA THR A 22 0.40 -19.62 2.93
C THR A 22 0.01 -18.98 4.25
N LYS A 23 -0.41 -19.77 5.24
CA LYS A 23 -0.80 -19.25 6.56
C LYS A 23 0.40 -18.61 7.28
N VAL A 24 1.57 -19.24 7.23
CA VAL A 24 2.80 -18.71 7.85
C VAL A 24 3.23 -17.42 7.16
N ALA A 25 3.34 -17.43 5.83
CA ALA A 25 3.73 -16.27 5.04
C ALA A 25 2.73 -15.12 5.20
N THR A 26 1.42 -15.39 5.17
CA THR A 26 0.39 -14.37 5.43
C THR A 26 0.52 -13.76 6.82
N LYS A 27 0.80 -14.57 7.85
CA LYS A 27 0.99 -14.06 9.22
C LYS A 27 2.21 -13.15 9.32
N LYS A 28 3.28 -13.48 8.59
CA LYS A 28 4.53 -12.70 8.53
C LYS A 28 4.37 -11.41 7.76
N THR A 29 3.59 -11.41 6.69
CA THR A 29 3.31 -10.21 5.88
C THR A 29 2.13 -9.40 6.41
N ALA A 30 1.42 -9.84 7.45
CA ALA A 30 0.19 -9.18 7.93
C ALA A 30 0.39 -7.71 8.35
N GLY A 31 1.52 -7.40 9.00
CA GLY A 31 1.85 -6.01 9.38
C GLY A 31 1.99 -5.12 8.14
N ILE A 32 2.81 -5.57 7.19
CA ILE A 32 3.10 -4.83 5.95
C ILE A 32 1.88 -4.78 5.02
N LEU A 33 1.01 -5.79 5.03
CA LEU A 33 -0.29 -5.75 4.35
C LEU A 33 -1.21 -4.67 4.96
N GLY A 34 -1.14 -4.47 6.28
CA GLY A 34 -1.81 -3.37 6.97
C GLY A 34 -1.26 -2.00 6.57
N ASP A 35 0.06 -1.90 6.42
CA ASP A 35 0.71 -0.68 5.93
C ASP A 35 0.37 -0.40 4.46
N ASP A 36 0.37 -1.42 3.60
CA ASP A 36 -0.04 -1.33 2.19
C ASP A 36 -1.52 -0.91 2.07
N LEU A 37 -2.38 -1.41 2.96
CA LEU A 37 -3.76 -0.93 3.11
C LEU A 37 -3.81 0.57 3.43
N ALA A 38 -3.01 1.03 4.39
CA ALA A 38 -2.99 2.43 4.80
C ALA A 38 -2.44 3.35 3.68
N VAL A 39 -1.34 2.95 3.05
CA VAL A 39 -0.73 3.70 1.93
C VAL A 39 -1.65 3.66 0.71
N GLY A 40 -2.21 2.51 0.37
CA GLY A 40 -3.16 2.35 -0.72
C GLY A 40 -4.41 3.20 -0.51
N ALA A 41 -4.94 3.21 0.71
CA ALA A 41 -6.06 4.08 1.08
C ALA A 41 -5.67 5.55 0.97
N GLU A 42 -4.50 5.96 1.45
CA GLU A 42 -4.01 7.34 1.36
C GLU A 42 -3.82 7.80 -0.10
N LYS A 43 -3.26 6.94 -0.95
CA LYS A 43 -3.03 7.19 -2.38
C LYS A 43 -4.28 7.23 -3.22
N ALA A 44 -5.29 6.44 -2.87
CA ALA A 44 -6.57 6.38 -3.56
C ALA A 44 -7.60 7.37 -3.01
N SER A 45 -7.40 7.85 -1.79
CA SER A 45 -8.18 8.94 -1.22
C SER A 45 -7.66 10.27 -1.77
N ASN A 46 -8.46 11.33 -1.68
CA ASN A 46 -8.10 12.69 -2.14
C ASN A 46 -8.15 12.89 -3.67
N PHE A 47 -9.22 12.38 -4.29
CA PHE A 47 -9.67 12.76 -5.64
C PHE A 47 -11.02 13.49 -5.53
N ARG A 48 -11.54 14.06 -6.63
CA ARG A 48 -12.94 14.49 -6.65
C ARG A 48 -13.83 13.28 -6.36
N ALA A 49 -14.83 13.43 -5.49
CA ALA A 49 -15.72 12.34 -5.06
C ALA A 49 -16.29 11.51 -6.23
N SER A 50 -16.67 12.16 -7.34
CA SER A 50 -17.19 11.51 -8.55
C SER A 50 -16.17 10.63 -9.30
N ARG A 51 -14.88 10.71 -8.95
CA ARG A 51 -13.75 10.09 -9.65
C ARG A 51 -13.01 9.05 -8.80
N GLU A 52 -13.37 8.87 -7.54
CA GLU A 52 -12.66 7.98 -6.61
C GLU A 52 -12.70 6.51 -7.06
N LEU A 53 -13.87 5.96 -7.41
CA LEU A 53 -13.99 4.58 -7.90
C LEU A 53 -13.27 4.32 -9.24
N PRO A 54 -13.42 5.15 -10.29
CA PRO A 54 -12.65 5.01 -11.52
C PRO A 54 -11.13 5.05 -11.29
N VAL A 55 -10.66 5.90 -10.38
CA VAL A 55 -9.25 6.02 -10.03
C VAL A 55 -8.76 4.78 -9.30
N ILE A 56 -9.49 4.30 -8.28
CA ILE A 56 -9.17 3.05 -7.59
C ILE A 56 -9.03 1.91 -8.60
N TRP A 57 -9.98 1.80 -9.53
CA TRP A 57 -9.94 0.77 -10.57
C TRP A 57 -8.72 0.89 -11.50
N ALA A 58 -8.31 2.11 -11.85
CA ALA A 58 -7.11 2.35 -12.64
C ALA A 58 -5.85 1.92 -11.88
N ILE A 59 -5.78 2.23 -10.58
CA ILE A 59 -4.68 1.81 -9.70
C ILE A 59 -4.68 0.29 -9.55
N THR A 60 -5.83 -0.35 -9.29
CA THR A 60 -5.95 -1.81 -9.17
C THR A 60 -5.47 -2.53 -10.43
N LYS A 61 -5.86 -2.04 -11.62
CA LYS A 61 -5.37 -2.61 -12.89
C LYS A 61 -3.87 -2.46 -13.05
N GLY A 62 -3.33 -1.28 -12.73
CA GLY A 62 -1.88 -1.04 -12.79
C GLY A 62 -1.12 -1.94 -11.82
N SER A 63 -1.62 -2.06 -10.59
CA SER A 63 -1.08 -2.94 -9.55
C SER A 63 -1.07 -4.42 -9.95
N PHE A 64 -2.16 -4.89 -10.58
CA PHE A 64 -2.22 -6.26 -11.07
C PHE A 64 -1.18 -6.54 -12.15
N VAL A 65 -0.99 -5.60 -13.09
CA VAL A 65 0.06 -5.70 -14.12
C VAL A 65 1.45 -5.65 -13.48
N ASN A 66 1.68 -4.79 -12.49
CA ASN A 66 2.94 -4.76 -11.74
C ASN A 66 3.25 -6.12 -11.12
N LYS A 67 2.29 -6.74 -10.42
CA LYS A 67 2.49 -8.03 -9.77
C LYS A 67 2.72 -9.16 -10.77
N LEU A 68 2.08 -9.12 -11.93
CA LEU A 68 2.34 -10.06 -13.03
C LEU A 68 3.77 -9.96 -13.57
N ILE A 69 4.40 -8.79 -13.49
CA ILE A 69 5.80 -8.57 -13.87
C ILE A 69 6.76 -8.91 -12.72
N ILE A 70 6.41 -8.50 -11.50
CA ILE A 70 7.24 -8.72 -10.30
C ILE A 70 7.38 -10.21 -10.02
N LEU A 71 6.30 -11.00 -10.09
CA LEU A 71 6.33 -12.42 -9.70
C LEU A 71 7.39 -13.22 -10.48
N PRO A 72 7.37 -13.28 -11.83
CA PRO A 72 8.42 -13.95 -12.60
C PRO A 72 9.81 -13.41 -12.31
N PHE A 73 9.94 -12.08 -12.20
CA PHE A 73 11.22 -11.44 -11.92
C PHE A 73 11.76 -11.83 -10.55
N ALA A 74 10.91 -11.88 -9.52
CA ALA A 74 11.27 -12.26 -8.16
C ALA A 74 11.72 -13.73 -8.09
N PHE A 75 11.02 -14.65 -8.76
CA PHE A 75 11.43 -16.05 -8.83
C PHE A 75 12.77 -16.21 -9.56
N LEU A 76 12.98 -15.52 -10.68
CA LEU A 76 14.25 -15.53 -11.40
C LEU A 76 15.39 -14.92 -10.57
N LEU A 77 15.14 -13.76 -9.94
CA LEU A 77 16.13 -13.09 -9.12
C LEU A 77 16.52 -13.95 -7.93
N SER A 78 15.54 -14.57 -7.26
CA SER A 78 15.76 -15.51 -6.16
C SER A 78 16.59 -16.73 -6.59
N ALA A 79 16.32 -17.29 -7.76
CA ALA A 79 17.02 -18.47 -8.26
C ALA A 79 18.47 -18.18 -8.71
N PHE A 80 18.71 -17.04 -9.36
CA PHE A 80 20.00 -16.77 -10.01
C PHE A 80 20.88 -15.76 -9.26
N ILE A 81 20.29 -14.70 -8.70
CA ILE A 81 21.04 -13.58 -8.10
C ILE A 81 20.32 -13.06 -6.83
N PRO A 82 20.16 -13.87 -5.78
CA PRO A 82 19.40 -13.49 -4.58
C PRO A 82 19.99 -12.27 -3.86
N HIS A 83 21.31 -12.05 -3.98
CA HIS A 83 22.00 -10.91 -3.39
C HIS A 83 21.51 -9.54 -3.91
N LEU A 84 20.85 -9.47 -5.07
CA LEU A 84 20.28 -8.23 -5.61
C LEU A 84 18.92 -7.84 -5.02
N ILE A 85 18.24 -8.78 -4.35
CA ILE A 85 16.94 -8.53 -3.71
C ILE A 85 17.06 -7.35 -2.73
N VAL A 86 18.03 -7.45 -1.81
CA VAL A 86 18.20 -6.46 -0.74
C VAL A 86 18.53 -5.06 -1.30
N PRO A 87 19.52 -4.88 -2.19
CA PRO A 87 19.77 -3.58 -2.83
C PRO A 87 18.53 -2.98 -3.52
N ILE A 88 17.74 -3.78 -4.24
CA ILE A 88 16.53 -3.30 -4.92
C ILE A 88 15.50 -2.81 -3.90
N LEU A 89 15.27 -3.58 -2.84
CA LEU A 89 14.36 -3.19 -1.75
C LEU A 89 14.84 -1.91 -1.06
N LEU A 90 16.12 -1.81 -0.71
CA LEU A 90 16.69 -0.62 -0.06
C LEU A 90 16.49 0.64 -0.90
N ILE A 91 16.67 0.57 -2.22
CA ILE A 91 16.40 1.70 -3.13
C ILE A 91 14.91 2.11 -3.06
N GLY A 92 14.01 1.12 -3.05
CA GLY A 92 12.58 1.36 -2.85
C GLY A 92 12.27 1.99 -1.49
N GLY A 93 12.92 1.52 -0.43
CA GLY A 93 12.80 2.05 0.93
C GLY A 93 13.27 3.51 1.03
N VAL A 94 14.33 3.90 0.32
CA VAL A 94 14.76 5.31 0.22
C VAL A 94 13.67 6.15 -0.44
N TYR A 95 13.09 5.69 -1.55
CA TYR A 95 12.03 6.42 -2.24
C TYR A 95 10.79 6.60 -1.35
N LEU A 96 10.32 5.55 -0.67
CA LEU A 96 9.18 5.62 0.24
C LEU A 96 9.44 6.55 1.42
N SER A 97 10.63 6.43 2.02
CA SER A 97 11.06 7.28 3.13
C SER A 97 11.12 8.76 2.71
N PHE A 98 11.67 9.03 1.52
CA PHE A 98 11.68 10.37 0.93
C PHE A 98 10.26 10.92 0.78
N GLU A 99 9.35 10.15 0.17
CA GLU A 99 7.98 10.60 -0.08
C GLU A 99 7.22 10.87 1.24
N GLY A 100 7.41 10.01 2.24
CA GLY A 100 6.83 10.18 3.57
C GLY A 100 7.31 11.47 4.24
N VAL A 101 8.62 11.74 4.23
CA VAL A 101 9.19 12.96 4.80
C VAL A 101 8.77 14.21 4.02
N GLU A 102 8.77 14.14 2.69
CA GLU A 102 8.31 15.24 1.82
C GLU A 102 6.87 15.66 2.19
N LYS A 103 5.97 14.70 2.40
CA LYS A 103 4.58 14.97 2.83
C LYS A 103 4.50 15.59 4.21
N ILE A 104 5.29 15.11 5.18
CA ILE A 104 5.35 15.71 6.52
C ILE A 104 5.79 17.16 6.40
N ILE A 105 6.91 17.43 5.71
CA ILE A 105 7.44 18.78 5.55
C ILE A 105 6.42 19.68 4.87
N HIS A 106 5.80 19.25 3.77
CA HIS A 106 4.76 20.03 3.10
C HIS A 106 3.55 20.32 4.00
N THR A 107 3.11 19.34 4.79
CA THR A 107 1.94 19.50 5.68
C THR A 107 2.21 20.46 6.84
N PHE A 108 3.42 20.46 7.41
CA PHE A 108 3.76 21.30 8.56
C PHE A 108 4.34 22.67 8.20
N PHE A 109 5.13 22.77 7.13
CA PHE A 109 5.86 24.00 6.77
C PHE A 109 5.23 24.79 5.63
N TYR A 110 4.48 24.15 4.72
CA TYR A 110 3.85 24.80 3.57
C TYR A 110 2.33 24.73 3.70
N LYS A 111 1.78 25.52 4.63
CA LYS A 111 0.38 25.41 5.05
C LYS A 111 -0.66 25.79 3.99
N GLU A 112 -0.29 26.33 2.81
CA GLU A 112 -1.30 26.88 1.88
C GLU A 112 -0.99 26.95 0.37
N SER A 113 0.16 26.52 -0.18
CA SER A 113 0.47 26.88 -1.59
C SER A 113 0.38 25.79 -2.68
N HIS A 114 0.30 24.49 -2.39
CA HIS A 114 0.37 23.46 -3.45
C HIS A 114 -0.46 22.18 -3.22
N ARG A 115 -1.53 22.22 -2.43
CA ARG A 115 -2.56 21.19 -2.63
C ARG A 115 -3.29 21.59 -3.90
N ILE A 116 -3.11 20.82 -4.97
CA ILE A 116 -3.99 20.91 -6.14
C ILE A 116 -5.40 20.65 -5.61
N ASP A 117 -6.17 21.70 -5.38
CA ASP A 117 -7.59 21.55 -5.13
C ASP A 117 -8.17 21.15 -6.47
N PHE A 118 -8.50 19.86 -6.58
CA PHE A 118 -9.09 19.35 -7.80
C PHE A 118 -10.36 20.12 -8.13
N ASN A 119 -11.05 20.74 -7.18
CA ASN A 119 -12.23 21.57 -7.42
C ASN A 119 -11.90 22.93 -8.06
N GLU A 120 -10.65 23.40 -7.99
CA GLU A 120 -10.20 24.64 -8.64
C GLU A 120 -9.80 24.44 -10.11
N ILE A 121 -9.54 23.20 -10.54
CA ILE A 121 -9.25 22.88 -11.95
C ILE A 121 -10.56 22.98 -12.77
N LYS A 122 -10.64 23.98 -13.63
CA LYS A 122 -11.85 24.30 -14.42
C LYS A 122 -11.98 23.48 -15.70
N THR A 123 -10.88 22.90 -16.20
CA THR A 123 -10.86 22.18 -17.47
C THR A 123 -10.68 20.68 -17.26
N ASP A 124 -11.55 19.88 -17.87
CA ASP A 124 -11.52 18.41 -17.75
C ASP A 124 -10.18 17.80 -18.22
N ASP A 125 -9.53 18.38 -19.24
CA ASP A 125 -8.23 17.91 -19.73
C ASP A 125 -7.09 18.10 -18.74
N GLU A 126 -7.08 19.20 -17.98
CA GLU A 126 -6.08 19.44 -16.93
C GLU A 126 -6.32 18.51 -15.74
N LEU A 127 -7.59 18.29 -15.39
CA LEU A 127 -7.99 17.36 -14.35
C LEU A 127 -7.51 15.94 -14.68
N LEU A 128 -7.73 15.47 -15.91
CA LEU A 128 -7.27 14.16 -16.37
C LEU A 128 -5.74 14.02 -16.35
N LYS A 129 -4.99 15.09 -16.63
CA LYS A 129 -3.51 15.05 -16.55
C LYS A 129 -3.04 14.87 -15.11
N VAL A 130 -3.60 15.63 -14.18
CA VAL A 130 -3.27 15.50 -12.75
C VAL A 130 -3.69 14.14 -12.21
N GLU A 131 -4.90 13.66 -12.56
CA GLU A 131 -5.38 12.32 -12.18
C GLU A 131 -4.43 11.23 -12.66
N LYS A 132 -4.03 11.25 -13.95
CA LYS A 132 -3.10 10.28 -14.52
C LYS A 132 -1.73 10.31 -13.83
N ALA A 133 -1.22 11.50 -13.51
CA ALA A 133 0.04 11.64 -12.79
C ALA A 133 -0.03 11.03 -11.38
N LYS A 134 -1.13 11.28 -10.64
CA LYS A 134 -1.35 10.68 -9.32
C LYS A 134 -1.53 9.16 -9.39
N VAL A 135 -2.31 8.67 -10.35
CA VAL A 135 -2.48 7.22 -10.57
C VAL A 135 -1.13 6.57 -10.84
N LYS A 136 -0.28 7.18 -11.68
CA LYS A 136 1.07 6.67 -11.94
C LYS A 136 1.95 6.64 -10.68
N SER A 137 1.90 7.70 -9.86
CA SER A 137 2.62 7.73 -8.57
C SER A 137 2.11 6.66 -7.61
N ALA A 138 0.79 6.45 -7.52
CA ALA A 138 0.18 5.40 -6.70
C ALA A 138 0.62 4.01 -7.15
N ILE A 139 0.61 3.74 -8.46
CA ILE A 139 1.10 2.48 -9.04
C ILE A 139 2.59 2.25 -8.74
N LEU A 140 3.42 3.30 -8.75
CA LEU A 140 4.84 3.19 -8.38
C LEU A 140 5.02 2.87 -6.89
N THR A 141 4.20 3.46 -6.03
CA THR A 141 4.24 3.21 -4.59
C THR A 141 3.82 1.76 -4.30
N ASP A 142 2.72 1.31 -4.90
CA ASP A 142 2.26 -0.08 -4.84
C ASP A 142 3.29 -1.07 -5.41
N PHE A 143 4.03 -0.70 -6.45
CA PHE A 143 5.12 -1.54 -6.98
C PHE A 143 6.18 -1.82 -5.90
N ILE A 144 6.58 -0.79 -5.14
CA ILE A 144 7.58 -0.93 -4.08
C ILE A 144 7.03 -1.75 -2.91
N LEU A 145 5.81 -1.46 -2.46
CA LEU A 145 5.12 -2.21 -1.40
C LEU A 145 4.92 -3.68 -1.79
N SER A 146 4.51 -3.92 -3.04
CA SER A 146 4.33 -5.26 -3.60
C SER A 146 5.63 -6.02 -3.65
N LEU A 147 6.74 -5.37 -4.02
CA LEU A 147 8.07 -6.00 -4.00
C LEU A 147 8.42 -6.46 -2.59
N GLU A 148 8.24 -5.62 -1.57
CA GLU A 148 8.52 -6.02 -0.19
C GLU A 148 7.67 -7.20 0.28
N ILE A 149 6.35 -7.14 0.07
CA ILE A 149 5.43 -8.23 0.44
C ILE A 149 5.81 -9.53 -0.27
N ILE A 150 6.05 -9.47 -1.58
CA ILE A 150 6.42 -10.63 -2.40
C ILE A 150 7.76 -11.20 -1.95
N MET A 151 8.75 -10.35 -1.65
CA MET A 151 10.07 -10.82 -1.25
C MET A 151 10.07 -11.43 0.16
N LEU A 152 9.30 -10.88 1.10
CA LEU A 152 9.13 -11.47 2.42
C LEU A 152 8.38 -12.79 2.36
N ALA A 153 7.30 -12.85 1.57
CA ALA A 153 6.59 -14.10 1.33
C ALA A 153 7.50 -15.15 0.71
N LEU A 154 8.32 -14.78 -0.29
CA LEU A 154 9.27 -15.67 -0.94
C LEU A 154 10.35 -16.15 0.02
N GLY A 155 10.84 -15.28 0.92
CA GLY A 155 11.80 -15.64 1.97
C GLY A 155 11.28 -16.70 2.94
N GLU A 156 9.99 -16.66 3.27
CA GLU A 156 9.36 -17.68 4.14
C GLU A 156 9.16 -19.04 3.45
N VAL A 157 9.10 -19.08 2.11
CA VAL A 157 8.89 -20.32 1.34
C VAL A 157 10.12 -20.82 0.58
N VAL A 158 11.27 -20.17 0.70
CA VAL A 158 12.47 -20.46 -0.10
C VAL A 158 12.97 -21.91 0.04
N GLY A 159 12.69 -22.57 1.18
CA GLY A 159 13.03 -23.96 1.44
C GLY A 159 12.04 -25.00 0.90
N SER A 160 10.89 -24.56 0.38
CA SER A 160 9.86 -25.43 -0.21
C SER A 160 10.14 -25.71 -1.68
N ASN A 161 9.44 -26.69 -2.26
CA ASN A 161 9.52 -26.94 -3.70
C ASN A 161 9.01 -25.73 -4.53
N LEU A 162 9.41 -25.66 -5.80
CA LEU A 162 9.09 -24.53 -6.68
C LEU A 162 7.58 -24.31 -6.86
N ILE A 163 6.80 -25.39 -6.92
CA ILE A 163 5.34 -25.31 -7.11
C ILE A 163 4.69 -24.63 -5.89
N THR A 164 5.09 -25.03 -4.68
CA THR A 164 4.64 -24.43 -3.42
C THR A 164 5.06 -22.97 -3.35
N GLN A 165 6.30 -22.62 -3.73
CA GLN A 165 6.76 -21.23 -3.76
C GLN A 165 5.90 -20.37 -4.69
N ILE A 166 5.68 -20.84 -5.92
CA ILE A 166 4.87 -20.13 -6.92
C ILE A 166 3.43 -19.96 -6.42
N ALA A 167 2.82 -21.04 -5.91
CA ALA A 167 1.44 -21.02 -5.45
C ALA A 167 1.24 -20.06 -4.27
N VAL A 168 2.08 -20.15 -3.23
CA VAL A 168 1.96 -19.33 -2.02
C VAL A 168 2.16 -17.85 -2.33
N VAL A 169 3.24 -17.50 -3.04
CA VAL A 169 3.58 -16.10 -3.32
C VAL A 169 2.57 -15.48 -4.28
N THR A 170 2.09 -16.23 -5.28
CA THR A 170 1.02 -15.77 -6.18
C THR A 170 -0.28 -15.53 -5.41
N PHE A 171 -0.64 -16.44 -4.51
CA PHE A 171 -1.84 -16.30 -3.69
C PHE A 171 -1.78 -15.06 -2.79
N ILE A 172 -0.64 -14.81 -2.14
CA ILE A 172 -0.42 -13.61 -1.32
C ILE A 172 -0.51 -12.34 -2.18
N ALA A 173 0.10 -12.32 -3.37
CA ALA A 173 0.03 -11.16 -4.27
C ALA A 173 -1.41 -10.83 -4.71
N ILE A 174 -2.22 -11.87 -4.98
CA ILE A 174 -3.64 -11.70 -5.33
C ILE A 174 -4.44 -11.19 -4.13
N ILE A 175 -4.27 -11.80 -2.95
CA ILE A 175 -4.95 -11.35 -1.72
C ILE A 175 -4.57 -9.92 -1.38
N ALA A 176 -3.30 -9.54 -1.48
CA ALA A 176 -2.87 -8.17 -1.24
C ALA A 176 -3.61 -7.21 -2.18
N THR A 177 -3.66 -7.49 -3.48
CA THR A 177 -4.34 -6.63 -4.46
C THR A 177 -5.85 -6.50 -4.18
N LEU A 178 -6.53 -7.64 -4.05
CA LEU A 178 -7.98 -7.66 -3.88
C LEU A 178 -8.39 -7.15 -2.50
N GLY A 179 -7.65 -7.52 -1.47
CA GLY A 179 -7.82 -7.07 -0.10
C GLY A 179 -7.63 -5.57 -0.01
N VAL A 180 -6.47 -5.06 -0.43
CA VAL A 180 -6.12 -3.64 -0.31
C VAL A 180 -7.13 -2.77 -1.04
N TYR A 181 -7.27 -2.94 -2.36
CA TYR A 181 -8.14 -2.08 -3.14
C TYR A 181 -9.63 -2.37 -2.93
N GLY A 182 -9.99 -3.59 -2.54
CA GLY A 182 -11.36 -3.93 -2.15
C GLY A 182 -11.78 -3.19 -0.88
N LEU A 183 -10.94 -3.23 0.16
CA LEU A 183 -11.17 -2.46 1.39
C LEU A 183 -11.20 -0.96 1.12
N VAL A 184 -10.28 -0.44 0.31
CA VAL A 184 -10.29 0.99 -0.08
C VAL A 184 -11.56 1.39 -0.83
N ALA A 185 -12.03 0.57 -1.77
CA ALA A 185 -13.29 0.83 -2.47
C ALA A 185 -14.50 0.81 -1.53
N LEU A 186 -14.50 -0.07 -0.51
CA LEU A 186 -15.54 -0.07 0.52
C LEU A 186 -15.49 1.18 1.40
N LEU A 187 -14.28 1.65 1.75
CA LEU A 187 -14.08 2.87 2.53
C LEU A 187 -14.64 4.10 1.82
N VAL A 188 -14.39 4.22 0.52
CA VAL A 188 -14.92 5.31 -0.31
C VAL A 188 -16.45 5.28 -0.32
N ARG A 189 -17.07 4.11 -0.52
CA ARG A 189 -18.54 3.95 -0.62
C ARG A 189 -19.32 4.19 0.69
N ILE A 190 -18.64 4.62 1.76
CA ILE A 190 -19.31 5.02 3.01
C ILE A 190 -20.20 6.26 2.78
N ASP A 191 -19.84 7.16 1.86
CA ASP A 191 -20.69 8.31 1.49
C ASP A 191 -21.98 7.89 0.79
N ASP A 192 -21.89 7.05 -0.24
CA ASP A 192 -23.00 6.52 -1.02
C ASP A 192 -23.98 5.79 -0.10
N ALA A 193 -23.44 4.97 0.82
CA ALA A 193 -24.23 4.31 1.85
C ALA A 193 -24.92 5.32 2.78
N GLY A 194 -24.21 6.39 3.16
CA GLY A 194 -24.76 7.48 3.97
C GLY A 194 -25.93 8.19 3.31
N PHE A 195 -25.77 8.61 2.05
CA PHE A 195 -26.83 9.24 1.26
C PHE A 195 -28.01 8.28 1.00
N TYR A 196 -27.72 7.00 0.75
CA TYR A 196 -28.74 5.98 0.57
C TYR A 196 -29.60 5.78 1.83
N LEU A 197 -28.97 5.73 3.02
CA LEU A 197 -29.69 5.67 4.29
C LEU A 197 -30.54 6.92 4.54
N MET A 198 -30.05 8.10 4.17
CA MET A 198 -30.81 9.35 4.26
C MET A 198 -32.05 9.31 3.35
N LYS A 199 -31.91 8.83 2.11
CA LYS A 199 -33.03 8.67 1.17
C LYS A 199 -34.07 7.67 1.66
N ILE A 200 -33.65 6.53 2.22
CA ILE A 200 -34.58 5.58 2.85
C ILE A 200 -35.33 6.22 4.01
N SER A 201 -34.66 7.07 4.81
CA SER A 201 -35.29 7.72 5.96
C SER A 201 -36.49 8.60 5.60
N GLU A 202 -36.54 9.13 4.37
CA GLU A 202 -37.64 9.96 3.88
C GLU A 202 -38.95 9.17 3.73
N GLN A 203 -38.84 7.86 3.45
CA GLN A 203 -39.98 6.94 3.29
C GLN A 203 -40.43 6.32 4.61
N LEU A 204 -39.62 6.45 5.68
CA LEU A 204 -39.89 5.86 7.00
C LEU A 204 -40.62 6.85 7.92
N LYS A 205 -41.24 6.33 8.99
CA LYS A 205 -41.90 7.13 10.04
C LYS A 205 -41.38 6.76 11.43
N GLY A 206 -41.55 7.69 12.37
CA GLY A 206 -41.23 7.47 13.79
C GLY A 206 -39.74 7.23 14.07
N VAL A 207 -39.46 6.35 15.03
CA VAL A 207 -38.09 6.05 15.51
C VAL A 207 -37.19 5.52 14.38
N LYS A 208 -37.73 4.76 13.43
CA LYS A 208 -36.97 4.22 12.29
C LYS A 208 -36.44 5.34 11.38
N LYS A 209 -37.25 6.37 11.09
CA LYS A 209 -36.80 7.55 10.34
C LYS A 209 -35.63 8.25 11.03
N LEU A 210 -35.76 8.48 12.34
CA LEU A 210 -34.72 9.16 13.13
C LEU A 210 -33.40 8.37 13.12
N LEU A 211 -33.48 7.04 13.24
CA LEU A 211 -32.30 6.17 13.28
C LEU A 211 -31.57 6.17 11.94
N TYR A 212 -32.27 5.96 10.82
CA TYR A 212 -31.68 5.96 9.49
C TYR A 212 -31.11 7.33 9.10
N LEU A 213 -31.81 8.42 9.43
CA LEU A 213 -31.34 9.78 9.15
C LEU A 213 -30.08 10.12 9.97
N LYS A 214 -30.05 9.76 11.26
CA LYS A 214 -28.87 9.99 12.11
C LYS A 214 -27.68 9.16 11.66
N THR A 215 -27.88 7.89 11.35
CA THR A 215 -26.81 7.02 10.85
C THR A 215 -26.28 7.52 9.51
N GLY A 216 -27.16 7.85 8.55
CA GLY A 216 -26.75 8.36 7.24
C GLY A 216 -25.96 9.68 7.34
N LYS A 217 -26.46 10.65 8.12
CA LYS A 217 -25.71 11.89 8.41
C LYS A 217 -24.38 11.63 9.12
N GLY A 218 -24.36 10.66 10.03
CA GLY A 218 -23.15 10.23 10.72
C GLY A 218 -22.09 9.72 9.76
N LEU A 219 -22.45 8.83 8.82
CA LEU A 219 -21.52 8.29 7.82
C LEU A 219 -20.92 9.40 6.95
N VAL A 220 -21.77 10.29 6.41
CA VAL A 220 -21.32 11.43 5.58
C VAL A 220 -20.41 12.39 6.37
N TRP A 221 -20.69 12.59 7.66
CA TRP A 221 -19.86 13.45 8.52
C TRP A 221 -18.53 12.82 8.93
N VAL A 222 -18.48 11.49 9.08
CA VAL A 222 -17.25 10.76 9.43
C VAL A 222 -16.28 10.71 8.26
N LEU A 223 -16.77 10.60 7.01
CA LEU A 223 -15.90 10.39 5.85
C LEU A 223 -14.77 11.43 5.69
N PRO A 224 -14.99 12.76 5.77
CA PRO A 224 -13.91 13.73 5.65
C PRO A 224 -12.85 13.61 6.78
N LYS A 225 -13.27 13.16 7.96
CA LYS A 225 -12.35 12.91 9.08
C LYS A 225 -11.56 11.63 8.87
N LEU A 226 -12.22 10.59 8.37
CA LEU A 226 -11.61 9.31 8.04
C LEU A 226 -10.51 9.50 6.99
N ILE A 227 -10.77 10.25 5.91
CA ILE A 227 -9.78 10.56 4.86
C ILE A 227 -8.57 11.30 5.44
N LYS A 228 -8.77 12.27 6.34
CA LYS A 228 -7.67 12.99 7.01
C LYS A 228 -6.81 12.07 7.88
N VAL A 229 -7.46 11.19 8.66
CA VAL A 229 -6.77 10.23 9.52
C VAL A 229 -5.98 9.22 8.68
N ILE A 230 -6.59 8.68 7.63
CA ILE A 230 -5.93 7.78 6.67
C ILE A 230 -4.72 8.48 6.03
N GLY A 231 -4.81 9.77 5.71
CA GLY A 231 -3.68 10.53 5.20
C GLY A 231 -2.46 10.52 6.14
N VAL A 232 -2.71 10.69 7.44
CA VAL A 232 -1.64 10.64 8.45
C VAL A 232 -1.12 9.22 8.63
N ILE A 233 -2.01 8.23 8.76
CA ILE A 233 -1.63 6.82 8.92
C ILE A 233 -0.84 6.34 7.70
N GLY A 234 -1.27 6.66 6.48
CA GLY A 234 -0.56 6.31 5.25
C GLY A 234 0.83 6.96 5.15
N THR A 235 0.97 8.22 5.57
CA THR A 235 2.28 8.89 5.64
C THR A 235 3.20 8.21 6.66
N LEU A 236 2.69 7.82 7.82
CA LEU A 236 3.45 7.06 8.82
C LEU A 236 3.80 5.65 8.31
N ALA A 237 2.87 4.98 7.64
CA ALA A 237 3.08 3.68 7.03
C ALA A 237 4.20 3.72 5.96
N MET A 238 4.30 4.78 5.15
CA MET A 238 5.43 4.96 4.22
C MET A 238 6.78 4.97 4.93
N LEU A 239 6.86 5.62 6.09
CA LEU A 239 8.09 5.66 6.89
C LEU A 239 8.36 4.34 7.59
N LEU A 240 7.32 3.68 8.11
CA LEU A 240 7.42 2.37 8.75
C LEU A 240 7.91 1.31 7.77
N VAL A 241 7.30 1.22 6.59
CA VAL A 241 7.69 0.33 5.50
C VAL A 241 9.09 0.67 5.03
N GLY A 242 9.35 1.96 4.71
CA GLY A 242 10.65 2.43 4.27
C GLY A 242 11.76 2.11 5.26
N GLY A 243 11.53 2.30 6.56
CA GLY A 243 12.46 1.95 7.62
C GLY A 243 12.54 0.44 7.91
N GLY A 244 11.43 -0.27 7.84
CA GLY A 244 11.33 -1.73 7.98
C GLY A 244 12.17 -2.48 6.96
N ILE A 245 12.17 -2.01 5.71
CA ILE A 245 13.08 -2.52 4.67
C ILE A 245 14.55 -2.42 5.14
N PHE A 246 14.95 -1.34 5.82
CA PHE A 246 16.33 -1.19 6.30
C PHE A 246 16.58 -2.03 7.56
N VAL A 247 15.68 -1.97 8.53
CA VAL A 247 15.82 -2.69 9.82
C VAL A 247 15.87 -4.20 9.61
N HIS A 248 15.04 -4.74 8.71
CA HIS A 248 15.02 -6.19 8.44
C HIS A 248 16.21 -6.68 7.62
N ASN A 249 16.82 -5.83 6.80
CA ASN A 249 17.90 -6.24 5.90
C ASN A 249 19.30 -5.82 6.36
N ILE A 250 19.41 -4.92 7.35
CA ILE A 250 20.69 -4.44 7.91
C ILE A 250 20.73 -4.79 9.39
N HIS A 251 21.37 -5.92 9.71
CA HIS A 251 21.42 -6.47 11.07
C HIS A 251 22.03 -5.49 12.09
N GLN A 252 22.96 -4.62 11.66
CA GLN A 252 23.59 -3.64 12.57
C GLN A 252 22.61 -2.60 13.14
N ILE A 253 21.47 -2.34 12.46
CA ILE A 253 20.46 -1.40 12.96
C ILE A 253 19.66 -2.04 14.10
N HIS A 254 19.38 -3.34 14.01
CA HIS A 254 18.65 -4.07 15.03
C HIS A 254 19.42 -4.11 16.36
N ASP A 255 20.73 -4.35 16.30
CA ASP A 255 21.60 -4.42 17.49
C ASP A 255 21.75 -3.07 18.19
N PHE A 256 21.75 -1.97 17.45
CA PHE A 256 21.88 -0.61 18.02
C PHE A 256 20.64 -0.18 18.80
N PHE A 257 19.47 -0.75 18.49
CA PHE A 257 18.17 -0.38 19.05
C PHE A 257 17.47 -1.49 19.85
N HIS A 258 18.20 -2.48 20.37
CA HIS A 258 17.64 -3.62 21.10
C HIS A 258 16.74 -3.26 22.31
N LEU A 259 16.83 -2.03 22.83
CA LEU A 259 16.01 -1.53 23.95
C LEU A 259 14.72 -0.79 23.48
N ILE A 260 14.57 -0.53 22.18
CA ILE A 260 13.47 0.25 21.61
C ILE A 260 12.50 -0.70 20.86
N PRO A 261 11.17 -0.50 20.98
CA PRO A 261 10.21 -1.28 20.20
C PRO A 261 10.47 -1.18 18.69
N THR A 262 10.41 -2.31 17.97
CA THR A 262 10.74 -2.39 16.54
C THR A 262 10.05 -1.33 15.70
N ILE A 263 8.76 -1.09 15.95
CA ILE A 263 7.97 -0.07 15.23
C ILE A 263 8.53 1.36 15.36
N VAL A 264 9.12 1.69 16.51
CA VAL A 264 9.75 2.99 16.73
C VAL A 264 11.08 3.05 16.00
N THR A 265 11.85 1.96 16.03
CA THR A 265 13.11 1.84 15.28
C THR A 265 12.90 1.98 13.78
N GLU A 266 11.88 1.32 13.23
CA GLU A 266 11.48 1.42 11.82
C GLU A 266 11.08 2.85 11.48
N LEU A 267 10.20 3.46 12.28
CA LEU A 267 9.73 4.83 12.04
C LEU A 267 10.89 5.83 12.05
N LEU A 268 11.79 5.74 13.04
CA LEU A 268 12.95 6.62 13.14
C LEU A 268 13.90 6.40 11.97
N THR A 269 14.20 5.15 11.63
CA THR A 269 15.09 4.79 10.52
C THR A 269 14.55 5.34 9.20
N GLY A 270 13.26 5.10 8.90
CA GLY A 270 12.60 5.64 7.73
C GLY A 270 12.61 7.17 7.71
N PHE A 271 12.32 7.81 8.84
CA PHE A 271 12.38 9.27 8.96
C PHE A 271 13.78 9.82 8.68
N PHE A 272 14.84 9.25 9.27
CA PHE A 272 16.22 9.69 9.06
C PHE A 272 16.66 9.51 7.60
N ILE A 273 16.40 8.34 7.00
CA ILE A 273 16.72 8.05 5.60
C ILE A 273 15.98 9.02 4.68
N GLY A 274 14.68 9.24 4.95
CA GLY A 274 13.85 10.17 4.19
C GLY A 274 14.35 11.59 4.27
N LEU A 275 14.80 12.04 5.45
CA LEU A 275 15.34 13.39 5.65
C LEU A 275 16.67 13.57 4.90
N ILE A 276 17.56 12.57 4.93
CA ILE A 276 18.80 12.59 4.15
C ILE A 276 18.50 12.67 2.65
N ALA A 277 17.58 11.82 2.16
CA ALA A 277 17.18 11.82 0.75
C ALA A 277 16.54 13.16 0.35
N PHE A 278 15.70 13.74 1.20
CA PHE A 278 15.06 15.04 0.97
C PHE A 278 16.08 16.18 0.91
N LEU A 279 17.04 16.23 1.83
CA LEU A 279 18.11 17.22 1.81
C LEU A 279 18.98 17.07 0.56
N PHE A 280 19.32 15.85 0.18
CA PHE A 280 20.07 15.60 -1.05
C PHE A 280 19.31 16.10 -2.28
N TYR A 281 18.02 15.79 -2.39
CA TYR A 281 17.16 16.31 -3.46
C TYR A 281 17.15 17.84 -3.52
N MET A 282 16.97 18.51 -2.36
CA MET A 282 17.01 19.97 -2.26
C MET A 282 18.34 20.56 -2.73
N ILE A 283 19.47 19.95 -2.36
CA ILE A 283 20.80 20.37 -2.79
C ILE A 283 20.93 20.24 -4.31
N VAL A 284 20.52 19.10 -4.89
CA VAL A 284 20.58 18.85 -6.34
C VAL A 284 19.72 19.86 -7.11
N VAL A 285 18.50 20.13 -6.64
CA VAL A 285 17.60 21.14 -7.25
C VAL A 285 18.23 22.52 -7.21
N LYS A 286 18.79 22.92 -6.05
CA LYS A 286 19.44 24.23 -5.89
C LYS A 286 20.68 24.37 -6.77
N LEU A 287 21.50 23.33 -6.88
CA LEU A 287 22.65 23.31 -7.79
C LEU A 287 22.20 23.46 -9.24
N ARG A 288 21.15 22.73 -9.65
CA ARG A 288 20.60 22.82 -11.01
C ARG A 288 20.02 24.19 -11.33
N SER A 289 19.46 24.89 -10.35
CA SER A 289 18.99 26.28 -10.53
C SER A 289 20.11 27.30 -10.60
N ILE A 290 21.30 27.00 -10.06
CA ILE A 290 22.49 27.86 -10.16
C ILE A 290 23.22 27.63 -11.49
N LEU A 291 23.11 26.43 -12.06
CA LEU A 291 23.72 26.03 -13.34
C LEU A 291 22.88 26.40 -14.58
N LYS A 292 21.64 26.87 -14.39
CA LYS A 292 20.76 27.38 -15.47
C LYS A 292 20.76 28.90 -15.46
#